data_AF-A0AA88IFC0-F1
#
_entry.id   AF-A0AA88IFC0-F1
#
_cell.length_a   1.000
_cell.length_b   1.000
_cell.length_c   1.000
_cell.angle_alpha   90.00
_cell.angle_beta   90.00
_cell.angle_gamma   90.00
#
_symmetry.space_group_name_H-M   'P 1'
#
loop_
_entity.id
_entity.type
_entity.pdbx_description
1 polymer ?
#
loop_
_entity_poly.entity_id
_entity_poly.type
_entity_poly.pdbx_seq_one_letter_code
_entity_poly.pdbx_strand_id
1 'polypeptide(L)'
;MPTFNEAILRHAGAKFFTKLDIRHGYWSLVLDEESSQLTTFNTPCGRYKFKIMPFGLISAQGEFQRRMEEAFESIQGFSVIIVDDIIISGKTIEEHDANVHSALIRALEKGVKLNLQKCVFKCNSIPYFGHVISENGIHPDPQKVRALREMRTPNTKDELQTILGMMNYLARYIPNLSSINQPLRDLVKQRQFKWEQQHDTSFTNIKESICSSLAFFDPIAGNIELQVDALKFGLVATLSQNRQPISFALRSLNSTEQN
;
A
#
# COMPACT_ATOMS: atom_id res chain seq x y z
N MET A 1 5.08 -7.79 -11.03
CA MET A 1 5.07 -6.61 -10.15
C MET A 1 5.13 -7.12 -8.73
N PRO A 2 6.14 -6.71 -7.93
CA PRO A 2 6.17 -7.03 -6.51
C PRO A 2 4.93 -6.47 -5.82
N THR A 3 4.43 -7.21 -4.83
CA THR A 3 3.35 -6.71 -3.98
C THR A 3 3.87 -5.58 -3.09
N PHE A 4 2.95 -4.76 -2.56
CA PHE A 4 3.29 -3.74 -1.56
C PHE A 4 4.14 -4.31 -0.41
N ASN A 5 3.82 -5.52 0.04
CA ASN A 5 4.52 -6.17 1.15
C ASN A 5 5.95 -6.60 0.79
N GLU A 6 6.20 -7.04 -0.44
CA GLU A 6 7.57 -7.38 -0.87
C GLU A 6 8.43 -6.13 -1.01
N ALA A 7 7.83 -5.06 -1.49
CA ALA A 7 8.52 -3.81 -1.72
C ALA A 7 8.90 -3.10 -0.42
N ILE A 8 8.00 -3.08 0.57
CA ILE A 8 8.26 -2.43 1.86
C ILE A 8 9.37 -3.13 2.65
N LEU A 9 9.55 -4.44 2.48
CA LEU A 9 10.64 -5.19 3.14
C LEU A 9 12.03 -4.69 2.74
N ARG A 10 12.20 -4.08 1.57
CA ARG A 10 13.48 -3.50 1.14
C ARG A 10 13.89 -2.29 1.98
N HIS A 11 12.95 -1.69 2.70
CA HIS A 11 13.17 -0.54 3.58
C HIS A 11 13.36 -0.93 5.04
N ALA A 12 13.45 -2.22 5.35
CA ALA A 12 13.62 -2.69 6.73
C ALA A 12 14.89 -2.08 7.37
N GLY A 13 14.70 -1.41 8.51
CA GLY A 13 15.76 -0.75 9.26
C GLY A 13 16.23 0.60 8.70
N ALA A 14 15.61 1.10 7.62
CA ALA A 14 15.92 2.42 7.10
C ALA A 14 15.38 3.53 8.02
N LYS A 15 16.12 4.64 8.10
CA LYS A 15 15.77 5.81 8.92
C LYS A 15 15.50 7.07 8.11
N PHE A 16 16.07 7.13 6.91
CA PHE A 16 15.97 8.26 6.01
C PHE A 16 15.37 7.79 4.68
N PHE A 17 14.44 8.59 4.17
CA PHE A 17 13.65 8.29 2.99
C PHE A 17 13.64 9.48 2.03
N THR A 18 13.72 9.19 0.75
CA THR A 18 13.51 10.13 -0.35
C THR A 18 12.52 9.53 -1.33
N LYS A 19 11.54 10.33 -1.75
CA LYS A 19 10.60 10.03 -2.82
C LYS A 19 10.92 10.89 -4.03
N LEU A 20 11.19 10.25 -5.16
CA LEU A 20 11.34 10.91 -6.45
C LEU A 20 10.09 10.64 -7.30
N ASP A 21 9.43 11.70 -7.75
CA ASP A 21 8.25 11.63 -8.64
C ASP A 21 8.73 11.70 -10.09
N ILE A 22 8.38 10.71 -10.90
CA ILE A 22 8.71 10.66 -12.33
C ILE A 22 7.72 11.53 -13.11
N ARG A 23 8.24 12.42 -13.94
CA ARG A 23 7.44 13.30 -14.78
C ARG A 23 7.03 12.59 -16.08
N HIS A 24 5.73 12.40 -16.28
CA HIS A 24 5.15 11.81 -17.49
C HIS A 24 5.81 10.46 -17.87
N GLY A 25 5.84 9.52 -16.92
CA GLY A 25 6.57 8.25 -17.04
C GLY A 25 6.38 7.53 -18.38
N TYR A 26 5.13 7.33 -18.81
CA TYR A 26 4.83 6.61 -20.06
C TYR A 26 5.41 7.26 -21.31
N TRP A 27 5.46 8.59 -21.37
CA TRP A 27 6.00 9.30 -22.54
C TRP A 27 7.51 9.15 -22.71
N SER A 28 8.20 8.58 -21.71
CA SER A 28 9.60 8.20 -21.81
C SER A 28 9.81 6.89 -22.59
N LEU A 29 8.75 6.12 -22.83
CA LEU A 29 8.81 4.84 -23.53
C LEU A 29 8.45 4.99 -25.01
N VAL A 30 9.37 4.60 -25.88
CA VAL A 30 9.17 4.54 -27.33
C VAL A 30 8.45 3.24 -27.68
N LEU A 31 7.42 3.33 -28.51
CA LEU A 31 6.74 2.15 -29.07
C LEU A 31 7.50 1.66 -30.30
N ASP A 32 7.59 0.34 -30.46
CA ASP A 32 7.98 -0.24 -31.73
C ASP A 32 6.93 0.07 -32.82
N GLU A 33 7.30 -0.15 -34.08
CA GLU A 33 6.46 0.23 -35.23
C GLU A 33 5.12 -0.53 -35.26
N GLU A 34 5.11 -1.81 -34.89
CA GLU A 34 3.90 -2.65 -34.86
C GLU A 34 2.95 -2.17 -33.76
N SER A 35 3.46 -2.00 -32.53
CA SER A 35 2.70 -1.43 -31.41
C SER A 35 2.20 -0.02 -31.71
N SER A 36 3.01 0.82 -32.36
CA SER A 36 2.63 2.17 -32.76
C SER A 36 1.41 2.17 -33.68
N GLN A 37 1.34 1.24 -34.65
CA GLN A 37 0.21 1.14 -35.57
C GLN A 37 -1.11 0.80 -34.85
N LEU A 38 -1.05 0.00 -33.78
CA LEU A 38 -2.23 -0.33 -32.95
C LEU A 38 -2.77 0.88 -32.19
N THR A 39 -1.98 1.94 -32.02
CA THR A 39 -2.40 3.18 -31.34
C THR A 39 -2.95 4.24 -32.31
N THR A 40 -3.33 3.85 -33.53
CA THR A 40 -3.85 4.78 -34.54
C THR A 40 -5.22 5.33 -34.14
N PHE A 41 -5.38 6.66 -34.23
CA PHE A 41 -6.64 7.36 -33.99
C PHE A 41 -6.97 8.33 -35.12
N ASN A 42 -8.26 8.59 -35.30
CA ASN A 42 -8.77 9.54 -36.28
C ASN A 42 -8.99 10.90 -35.64
N THR A 43 -8.60 11.95 -36.37
CA THR A 43 -9.01 13.33 -36.11
C THR A 43 -9.69 13.89 -37.35
N PRO A 44 -10.43 15.02 -37.26
CA PRO A 44 -10.98 15.68 -38.44
C PRO A 44 -9.94 16.06 -39.50
N CYS A 45 -8.67 16.18 -39.10
CA CYS A 45 -7.55 16.57 -39.97
C CYS A 45 -6.71 15.39 -40.48
N GLY A 46 -7.06 14.14 -40.13
CA GLY A 46 -6.35 12.96 -40.61
C GLY A 46 -6.12 11.89 -39.55
N ARG A 47 -5.36 10.86 -39.94
CA ARG A 47 -4.98 9.71 -39.11
C ARG A 47 -3.62 9.93 -38.48
N TYR A 48 -3.55 9.73 -37.17
CA TYR A 48 -2.33 9.85 -36.39
C TYR A 48 -2.13 8.60 -35.56
N LYS A 49 -0.88 8.31 -35.20
CA LYS A 49 -0.52 7.20 -34.32
C LYS A 49 0.49 7.68 -33.29
N PHE A 50 0.51 7.05 -32.13
CA PHE A 50 1.50 7.38 -31.11
C PHE A 50 2.84 6.70 -31.40
N LYS A 51 3.94 7.45 -31.27
CA LYS A 51 5.31 6.92 -31.34
C LYS A 51 5.89 6.59 -29.96
N ILE A 52 5.27 7.13 -28.92
CA ILE A 52 5.60 6.93 -27.52
C ILE A 52 4.36 6.38 -26.82
N MET A 53 4.54 5.68 -25.71
CA MET A 53 3.43 5.00 -25.04
C MET A 53 2.34 5.99 -24.61
N PRO A 54 1.11 5.91 -25.17
CA PRO A 54 0.01 6.78 -24.76
C PRO A 54 -0.59 6.33 -23.42
N PHE A 55 -1.28 7.27 -22.76
CA PHE A 55 -2.14 6.94 -21.65
C PHE A 55 -3.36 6.14 -22.13
N GLY A 56 -3.86 5.25 -21.27
CA GLY A 56 -5.08 4.46 -21.52
C GLY A 56 -4.82 3.05 -22.08
N LEU A 57 -3.57 2.67 -22.37
CA LEU A 57 -3.25 1.28 -22.69
C LEU A 57 -3.23 0.44 -21.41
N ILE A 58 -3.91 -0.70 -21.43
CA ILE A 58 -3.99 -1.64 -20.30
C ILE A 58 -2.59 -2.14 -19.90
N SER A 59 -1.70 -2.36 -20.88
CA SER A 59 -0.34 -2.87 -20.67
C SER A 59 0.68 -1.79 -20.29
N ALA A 60 0.36 -0.51 -20.41
CA ALA A 60 1.34 0.58 -20.22
C ALA A 60 1.98 0.57 -18.83
N GLN A 61 1.17 0.36 -17.79
CA GLN A 61 1.65 0.35 -16.42
C GLN A 61 2.64 -0.79 -16.16
N GLY A 62 2.35 -2.00 -16.64
CA GLY A 62 3.20 -3.16 -16.44
C GLY A 62 4.54 -3.03 -17.16
N GLU A 63 4.53 -2.57 -18.41
CA GLU A 63 5.76 -2.36 -19.18
C GLU A 63 6.59 -1.20 -18.61
N PHE A 64 5.95 -0.11 -18.18
CA PHE A 64 6.65 0.98 -17.51
C PHE A 64 7.33 0.54 -16.21
N GLN A 65 6.61 -0.21 -15.38
CA GLN A 65 7.18 -0.75 -14.16
C GLN A 65 8.36 -1.68 -14.44
N ARG A 66 8.25 -2.60 -15.40
CA ARG A 66 9.34 -3.48 -15.79
C ARG A 66 10.59 -2.69 -16.20
N ARG A 67 10.41 -1.66 -17.04
CA ARG A 67 11.51 -0.78 -17.50
C ARG A 67 12.17 -0.02 -16.36
N MET A 68 11.38 0.47 -15.40
CA MET A 68 11.91 1.17 -14.23
C MET A 68 12.63 0.21 -13.28
N GLU A 69 12.11 -1.01 -13.07
CA GLU A 69 12.79 -2.03 -12.28
C GLU A 69 14.15 -2.37 -12.90
N GLU A 70 14.21 -2.69 -14.20
CA GLU A 70 15.46 -2.94 -14.93
C GLU A 70 16.43 -1.75 -14.92
N ALA A 71 15.89 -0.52 -14.96
CA ALA A 71 16.71 0.66 -14.97
C ALA A 71 17.40 0.91 -13.62
N PHE A 72 16.82 0.51 -12.50
CA PHE A 72 17.28 0.93 -11.17
C PHE A 72 17.52 -0.22 -10.18
N GLU A 73 17.30 -1.49 -10.57
CA GLU A 73 17.47 -2.68 -9.72
C GLU A 73 18.86 -2.79 -9.06
N SER A 74 19.89 -2.22 -9.69
CA SER A 74 21.27 -2.27 -9.21
C SER A 74 21.58 -1.32 -8.06
N ILE A 75 20.63 -0.48 -7.62
CA ILE A 75 20.85 0.53 -6.59
C ILE A 75 20.48 -0.05 -5.22
N GLN A 76 21.34 0.12 -4.22
CA GLN A 76 21.04 -0.32 -2.86
C GLN A 76 19.96 0.55 -2.18
N GLY A 77 19.17 -0.03 -1.28
CA GLY A 77 18.07 0.67 -0.60
C GLY A 77 16.96 1.14 -1.55
N PHE A 78 16.97 0.64 -2.78
CA PHE A 78 16.07 1.02 -3.85
C PHE A 78 14.84 0.12 -3.92
N SER A 79 13.72 0.77 -4.15
CA SER A 79 12.51 0.09 -4.57
C SER A 79 11.76 0.98 -5.57
N VAL A 80 11.70 0.55 -6.84
CA VAL A 80 10.51 0.83 -7.66
C VAL A 80 9.42 0.03 -7.01
N ILE A 81 8.32 0.68 -6.69
CA ILE A 81 7.22 -0.08 -6.14
C ILE A 81 6.04 0.00 -7.09
N ILE A 82 5.54 1.19 -7.46
CA ILE A 82 4.33 1.30 -8.28
C ILE A 82 4.33 2.59 -9.13
N VAL A 83 4.30 2.41 -10.45
CA VAL A 83 4.17 3.44 -11.49
C VAL A 83 5.23 4.54 -11.40
N ASP A 84 4.92 5.71 -10.82
CA ASP A 84 5.67 6.96 -10.99
C ASP A 84 6.52 7.35 -9.77
N ASP A 85 6.37 6.66 -8.63
CA ASP A 85 7.08 6.99 -7.39
C ASP A 85 8.29 6.06 -7.18
N ILE A 86 9.48 6.65 -7.13
CA ILE A 86 10.72 5.98 -6.73
C ILE A 86 10.97 6.27 -5.25
N ILE A 87 11.06 5.23 -4.42
CA ILE A 87 11.46 5.38 -3.02
C ILE A 87 12.89 4.90 -2.85
N ILE A 88 13.68 5.74 -2.19
CA ILE A 88 15.07 5.50 -1.85
C ILE A 88 15.19 5.63 -0.35
N SER A 89 15.88 4.68 0.26
CA SER A 89 16.04 4.63 1.71
C SER A 89 17.49 4.37 2.11
N GLY A 90 17.85 4.71 3.35
CA GLY A 90 19.14 4.38 3.94
C GLY A 90 19.06 4.32 5.48
N LYS A 91 19.93 3.53 6.09
CA LYS A 91 20.01 3.36 7.56
C LYS A 91 20.77 4.50 8.21
N THR A 92 21.78 5.03 7.53
CA THR A 92 22.50 6.26 7.91
C THR A 92 22.30 7.36 6.87
N ILE A 93 22.68 8.59 7.22
CA ILE A 93 22.59 9.73 6.31
C ILE A 93 23.52 9.53 5.11
N GLU A 94 24.72 9.01 5.34
CA GLU A 94 25.75 8.80 4.33
C GLU A 94 25.31 7.73 3.32
N GLU A 95 24.77 6.62 3.82
CA GLU A 95 24.20 5.56 2.98
C GLU A 95 23.03 6.10 2.14
N HIS A 96 22.09 6.82 2.79
CA HIS A 96 20.96 7.41 2.10
C HIS A 96 21.39 8.38 0.99
N ASP A 97 22.31 9.29 1.28
CA ASP A 97 22.76 10.30 0.32
C ASP A 97 23.52 9.67 -0.85
N ALA A 98 24.31 8.62 -0.59
CA ALA A 98 24.95 7.83 -1.64
C ALA A 98 23.92 7.11 -2.55
N ASN A 99 22.86 6.55 -1.96
CA ASN A 99 21.78 5.90 -2.69
C ASN A 99 20.99 6.90 -3.55
N VAL A 100 20.66 8.07 -3.00
CA VAL A 100 19.96 9.14 -3.74
C VAL A 100 20.82 9.65 -4.89
N HIS A 101 22.11 9.92 -4.64
CA HIS A 101 23.03 10.35 -5.69
C HIS A 101 23.13 9.33 -6.83
N SER A 102 23.25 8.05 -6.49
CA SER A 102 23.29 6.95 -7.47
C SER A 102 22.00 6.86 -8.30
N ALA A 103 20.84 7.06 -7.67
CA ALA A 103 19.56 7.07 -8.38
C ALA A 103 19.39 8.28 -9.30
N LEU A 104 19.86 9.46 -8.89
CA LEU A 104 19.81 10.65 -9.75
C LEU A 104 20.72 10.51 -10.98
N ILE A 105 21.92 9.95 -10.81
CA ILE A 105 22.81 9.61 -11.93
C ILE A 105 22.12 8.61 -12.86
N ARG A 106 21.54 7.53 -12.31
CA ARG A 106 20.86 6.53 -13.12
C ARG A 106 19.66 7.10 -13.88
N ALA A 107 18.89 7.98 -13.24
CA ALA A 107 17.78 8.67 -13.88
C ALA A 107 18.28 9.50 -15.08
N LEU A 108 19.39 10.22 -14.92
CA LEU A 108 20.03 10.97 -15.99
C LEU A 108 20.49 10.07 -17.15
N GLU A 109 21.19 8.97 -16.84
CA GLU A 109 21.68 8.00 -17.83
C GLU A 109 20.55 7.37 -18.65
N LYS A 110 19.41 7.10 -18.00
CA LYS A 110 18.24 6.48 -18.63
C LYS A 110 17.25 7.49 -19.22
N GLY A 111 17.55 8.79 -19.13
CA GLY A 111 16.68 9.86 -19.62
C GLY A 111 15.36 9.99 -18.85
N VAL A 112 15.28 9.46 -17.63
CA VAL A 112 14.11 9.55 -16.76
C VAL A 112 14.05 10.96 -16.18
N LYS A 113 12.96 11.68 -16.48
CA LYS A 113 12.74 13.05 -16.00
C LYS A 113 11.98 13.01 -14.69
N LEU A 114 12.46 13.78 -13.71
CA LEU A 114 11.82 13.90 -12.41
C LEU A 114 11.02 15.21 -12.30
N ASN A 115 9.97 15.19 -11.50
CA ASN A 115 9.19 16.36 -11.14
C ASN A 115 9.64 16.89 -9.78
N LEU A 116 10.60 17.81 -9.81
CA LEU A 116 11.23 18.34 -8.60
C LEU A 116 10.24 18.88 -7.57
N GLN A 117 9.11 19.47 -7.99
CA GLN A 117 8.10 20.03 -7.10
C GLN A 117 7.33 18.97 -6.28
N LYS A 118 7.29 17.73 -6.78
CA LYS A 118 6.63 16.59 -6.11
C LYS A 118 7.62 15.64 -5.44
N CYS A 119 8.91 15.79 -5.71
CA CYS A 119 9.95 15.07 -5.00
C CYS A 119 10.02 15.52 -3.53
N VAL A 120 10.27 14.57 -2.64
CA VAL A 120 10.43 14.80 -1.20
C VAL A 120 11.76 14.17 -0.80
N PHE A 121 12.67 14.97 -0.25
CA PHE A 121 14.04 14.52 0.05
C PHE A 121 14.26 14.39 1.55
N LYS A 122 15.04 13.36 1.93
CA LYS A 122 15.63 13.17 3.26
C LYS A 122 14.64 13.44 4.40
N CYS A 123 13.59 12.63 4.45
CA CYS A 123 12.59 12.66 5.51
C CYS A 123 12.73 11.41 6.40
N ASN A 124 12.34 11.52 7.67
CA ASN A 124 12.28 10.37 8.58
C ASN A 124 11.01 9.53 8.41
N SER A 125 10.01 10.09 7.71
CA SER A 125 8.81 9.36 7.31
C SER A 125 8.29 9.87 5.97
N ILE A 126 7.60 9.01 5.23
CA ILE A 126 7.07 9.37 3.91
C ILE A 126 5.72 8.69 3.64
N PRO A 127 4.73 9.40 3.05
CA PRO A 127 3.51 8.77 2.60
C PRO A 127 3.82 7.85 1.42
N TYR A 128 3.29 6.63 1.50
CA TYR A 128 3.60 5.56 0.59
C TYR A 128 2.40 4.62 0.40
N PHE A 129 1.77 4.66 -0.78
CA PHE A 129 0.61 3.85 -1.16
C PHE A 129 -0.54 3.83 -0.13
N GLY A 130 -0.83 4.99 0.48
CA GLY A 130 -1.87 5.14 1.51
C GLY A 130 -1.48 4.60 2.89
N HIS A 131 -0.19 4.35 3.08
CA HIS A 131 0.47 4.12 4.35
C HIS A 131 1.49 5.23 4.61
N VAL A 132 2.02 5.31 5.82
CA VAL A 132 3.19 6.13 6.13
C VAL A 132 4.32 5.20 6.54
N ILE A 133 5.47 5.31 5.89
CA ILE A 133 6.67 4.54 6.25
C ILE A 133 7.54 5.40 7.16
N SER A 134 8.10 4.82 8.22
CA SER A 134 9.13 5.45 9.07
C SER A 134 10.14 4.41 9.56
N GLU A 135 11.14 4.84 10.33
CA GLU A 135 12.07 3.92 11.02
C GLU A 135 11.37 2.91 11.95
N ASN A 136 10.19 3.29 12.48
CA ASN A 136 9.41 2.47 13.41
C ASN A 136 8.47 1.51 12.69
N GLY A 137 8.48 1.49 11.35
CA GLY A 137 7.69 0.59 10.54
C GLY A 137 6.63 1.28 9.68
N ILE A 138 5.53 0.58 9.49
CA ILE A 138 4.44 0.93 8.60
C ILE A 138 3.26 1.43 9.43
N HIS A 139 2.83 2.65 9.16
CA HIS A 139 1.74 3.30 9.86
C HIS A 139 0.53 3.44 8.94
N PRO A 140 -0.71 3.39 9.48
CA PRO A 140 -1.88 3.77 8.71
C PRO A 140 -1.83 5.27 8.38
N ASP A 141 -2.44 5.66 7.26
CA ASP A 141 -2.63 7.07 6.93
C ASP A 141 -3.41 7.78 8.05
N PRO A 142 -2.83 8.80 8.72
CA PRO A 142 -3.48 9.52 9.81
C PRO A 142 -4.84 10.11 9.42
N GLN A 143 -5.01 10.53 8.16
CA GLN A 143 -6.28 11.07 7.68
C GLN A 143 -7.36 9.98 7.62
N LYS A 144 -7.00 8.76 7.20
CA LYS A 144 -7.92 7.62 7.16
C LYS A 144 -8.29 7.15 8.56
N VAL A 145 -7.32 7.09 9.48
CA VAL A 145 -7.60 6.77 10.89
C VAL A 145 -8.52 7.79 11.51
N ARG A 146 -8.23 9.09 11.31
CA ARG A 146 -9.06 10.19 11.82
C ARG A 146 -10.48 10.11 11.29
N ALA A 147 -10.65 9.95 9.98
CA ALA A 147 -11.96 9.81 9.37
C ALA A 147 -12.74 8.62 9.95
N LEU A 148 -12.12 7.46 10.15
CA LEU A 148 -12.79 6.31 10.77
C LEU A 148 -13.18 6.56 12.24
N ARG A 149 -12.34 7.25 13.01
CA ARG A 149 -12.63 7.60 14.41
C ARG A 149 -13.80 8.57 14.51
N GLU A 150 -13.82 9.60 13.67
CA GLU A 150 -14.85 10.66 13.63
C GLU A 150 -16.16 10.22 12.95
N MET A 151 -16.19 9.04 12.30
CA MET A 151 -17.42 8.53 11.66
C MET A 151 -18.56 8.37 12.66
N ARG A 152 -19.72 8.94 12.34
CA ARG A 152 -20.96 8.71 13.08
C ARG A 152 -21.48 7.29 12.92
N THR A 153 -22.34 6.87 13.83
CA THR A 153 -23.10 5.62 13.72
C THR A 153 -23.95 5.61 12.45
N PRO A 154 -23.92 4.55 11.63
CA PRO A 154 -24.70 4.47 10.41
C PRO A 154 -26.19 4.27 10.71
N ASN A 155 -27.03 4.94 9.92
CA ASN A 155 -28.49 4.83 9.99
C ASN A 155 -29.06 3.93 8.88
N THR A 156 -28.24 3.54 7.91
CA THR A 156 -28.64 2.71 6.77
C THR A 156 -27.64 1.60 6.48
N LYS A 157 -28.06 0.59 5.71
CA LYS A 157 -27.17 -0.48 5.24
C LYS A 157 -26.06 0.05 4.33
N ASP A 158 -26.37 1.01 3.47
CA ASP A 158 -25.42 1.57 2.52
C ASP A 158 -24.32 2.35 3.24
N GLU A 159 -24.69 3.12 4.27
CA GLU A 159 -23.72 3.77 5.17
C GLU A 159 -22.85 2.72 5.88
N LEU A 160 -23.44 1.64 6.41
CA LEU A 160 -22.70 0.56 7.06
C LEU A 160 -21.74 -0.17 6.10
N GLN A 161 -22.16 -0.46 4.87
CA GLN A 161 -21.30 -1.09 3.86
C GLN A 161 -20.10 -0.20 3.51
N THR A 162 -20.33 1.12 3.38
CA THR A 162 -19.26 2.10 3.15
C THR A 162 -18.25 2.10 4.30
N ILE A 163 -18.75 2.08 5.55
CA ILE A 163 -17.90 1.99 6.75
C ILE A 163 -17.10 0.69 6.76
N LEU A 164 -17.73 -0.45 6.48
CA LEU A 164 -17.05 -1.75 6.44
C LEU A 164 -15.96 -1.80 5.35
N GLY A 165 -16.20 -1.16 4.20
CA GLY A 165 -15.18 -0.98 3.17
C GLY A 165 -13.95 -0.22 3.67
N MET A 166 -14.18 0.86 4.42
CA MET A 166 -13.09 1.64 5.03
C MET A 166 -12.37 0.88 6.16
N MET A 167 -13.09 0.10 6.97
CA MET A 167 -12.46 -0.79 7.96
C MET A 167 -11.61 -1.85 7.30
N ASN A 168 -12.06 -2.43 6.19
CA ASN A 168 -11.29 -3.42 5.43
C ASN A 168 -9.99 -2.82 4.88
N TYR A 169 -10.01 -1.55 4.45
CA TYR A 169 -8.78 -0.84 4.06
C TYR A 169 -7.76 -0.75 5.21
N LEU A 170 -8.23 -0.53 6.44
CA LEU A 170 -7.39 -0.48 7.64
C LEU A 170 -7.20 -1.86 8.32
N ALA A 171 -7.68 -2.95 7.72
CA ALA A 171 -7.73 -4.27 8.37
C ALA A 171 -6.36 -4.74 8.87
N ARG A 172 -5.28 -4.42 8.15
CA ARG A 172 -3.91 -4.77 8.56
C ARG A 172 -3.49 -4.15 9.89
N TYR A 173 -4.18 -3.11 10.35
CA TYR A 173 -3.87 -2.40 11.60
C TYR A 173 -4.88 -2.71 12.70
N ILE A 174 -5.88 -3.55 12.45
CA ILE A 174 -6.93 -3.83 13.42
C ILE A 174 -6.83 -5.31 13.80
N PRO A 175 -6.29 -5.63 15.00
CA PRO A 175 -6.20 -7.00 15.46
C PRO A 175 -7.62 -7.56 15.62
N ASN A 176 -7.79 -8.83 15.27
CA ASN A 176 -9.07 -9.55 15.40
C ASN A 176 -10.26 -8.91 14.65
N LEU A 177 -10.04 -8.09 13.61
CA LEU A 177 -11.13 -7.36 12.93
C LEU A 177 -12.27 -8.28 12.45
N SER A 178 -11.95 -9.47 11.94
CA SER A 178 -12.95 -10.44 11.44
C SER A 178 -13.95 -10.85 12.53
N SER A 179 -13.48 -11.03 13.76
CA SER A 179 -14.32 -11.39 14.89
C SER A 179 -15.07 -10.17 15.42
N ILE A 180 -14.37 -9.04 15.59
CA ILE A 180 -14.97 -7.83 16.17
C ILE A 180 -16.06 -7.27 15.25
N ASN A 181 -15.88 -7.30 13.92
CA ASN A 181 -16.85 -6.76 12.96
C ASN A 181 -17.95 -7.74 12.53
N GLN A 182 -17.98 -8.97 13.06
CA GLN A 182 -18.99 -9.98 12.68
C GLN A 182 -20.43 -9.51 12.92
N PRO A 183 -20.81 -8.88 14.05
CA PRO A 183 -22.15 -8.34 14.25
C PRO A 183 -22.55 -7.34 13.14
N LEU A 184 -21.61 -6.50 12.72
CA LEU A 184 -21.83 -5.51 11.65
C LEU A 184 -22.00 -6.18 10.28
N ARG A 185 -21.19 -7.20 9.96
CA ARG A 185 -21.31 -7.95 8.71
C ARG A 185 -22.64 -8.68 8.62
N ASP A 186 -23.15 -9.20 9.73
CA ASP A 186 -24.44 -9.89 9.74
C ASP A 186 -25.61 -8.92 9.66
N LEU A 187 -25.51 -7.73 10.27
CA LEU A 187 -26.52 -6.67 10.11
C LEU A 187 -26.72 -6.25 8.64
N VAL A 188 -25.66 -6.23 7.83
CA VAL A 188 -25.76 -5.95 6.39
C VAL A 188 -26.58 -7.02 5.64
N LYS A 189 -26.52 -8.28 6.06
CA LYS A 189 -27.24 -9.40 5.44
C LYS A 189 -28.71 -9.49 5.85
N GLN A 190 -29.08 -8.92 7.00
CA GLN A 190 -30.46 -8.96 7.49
C GLN A 190 -31.40 -8.19 6.56
N ARG A 191 -32.70 -8.54 6.52
CA ARG A 191 -33.69 -7.82 5.72
C ARG A 191 -33.98 -6.43 6.26
N GLN A 192 -34.17 -6.31 7.57
CA GLN A 192 -34.37 -5.02 8.26
C GLN A 192 -33.05 -4.53 8.84
N PHE A 193 -32.79 -3.22 8.73
CA PHE A 193 -31.65 -2.59 9.38
C PHE A 193 -32.10 -2.09 10.75
N LYS A 194 -31.62 -2.75 11.81
CA LYS A 194 -31.87 -2.33 13.18
C LYS A 194 -30.55 -2.25 13.92
N TRP A 195 -30.12 -1.02 14.22
CA TRP A 195 -28.95 -0.81 15.05
C TRP A 195 -29.27 -1.12 16.52
N GLU A 196 -28.36 -1.79 17.20
CA GLU A 196 -28.55 -2.34 18.54
C GLU A 196 -27.24 -2.22 19.31
N GLN A 197 -27.28 -2.42 20.63
CA GLN A 197 -26.12 -2.24 21.50
C GLN A 197 -24.90 -3.08 21.09
N GLN A 198 -25.11 -4.32 20.62
CA GLN A 198 -24.03 -5.17 20.11
C GLN A 198 -23.27 -4.56 18.92
N HIS A 199 -23.97 -3.82 18.06
CA HIS A 199 -23.40 -3.14 16.91
C HIS A 199 -22.58 -1.93 17.34
N ASP A 200 -23.05 -1.21 18.36
CA ASP A 200 -22.36 -0.04 18.93
C ASP A 200 -21.05 -0.45 19.64
N THR A 201 -21.09 -1.50 20.45
CA THR A 201 -19.90 -2.08 21.08
C THR A 201 -18.89 -2.54 20.03
N SER A 202 -19.35 -3.26 19.00
CA SER A 202 -18.49 -3.68 17.88
C SER A 202 -17.85 -2.48 17.18
N PHE A 203 -18.64 -1.45 16.86
CA PHE A 203 -18.17 -0.26 16.15
C PHE A 203 -17.14 0.53 16.96
N THR A 204 -17.38 0.72 18.25
CA THR A 204 -16.47 1.42 19.16
C THR A 204 -15.16 0.65 19.34
N ASN A 205 -15.24 -0.67 19.60
CA ASN A 205 -14.06 -1.52 19.76
C ASN A 205 -13.15 -1.47 18.52
N ILE A 206 -13.73 -1.46 17.31
CA ILE A 206 -12.95 -1.38 16.06
C ILE A 206 -12.18 -0.06 15.99
N LYS A 207 -12.81 1.07 16.33
CA LYS A 207 -12.17 2.40 16.29
C LYS A 207 -11.01 2.53 17.27
N GLU A 208 -11.14 1.92 18.45
CA GLU A 208 -10.13 1.93 19.51
C GLU A 208 -9.00 0.94 19.25
N SER A 209 -9.29 -0.19 18.60
CA SER A 209 -8.31 -1.26 18.35
C SER A 209 -7.31 -0.96 17.22
N ILE A 210 -7.44 0.16 16.51
CA ILE A 210 -6.53 0.52 15.40
C ILE A 210 -5.11 0.73 15.97
N CYS A 211 -4.19 -0.17 15.63
CA CYS A 211 -2.78 -0.05 15.95
C CYS A 211 -2.13 1.16 15.28
N SER A 212 -1.19 1.79 15.98
CA SER A 212 -0.44 2.95 15.50
C SER A 212 0.62 2.61 14.45
N SER A 213 1.14 1.38 14.46
CA SER A 213 2.20 0.92 13.55
C SER A 213 2.29 -0.60 13.49
N LEU A 214 2.87 -1.10 12.41
CA LEU A 214 3.40 -2.47 12.27
C LEU A 214 4.91 -2.38 12.04
N ALA A 215 5.70 -3.14 12.77
CA ALA A 215 7.15 -3.18 12.58
C ALA A 215 7.52 -3.87 11.26
N PHE A 216 8.70 -3.53 10.73
CA PHE A 216 9.31 -4.31 9.66
C PHE A 216 9.74 -5.68 10.16
N PHE A 217 9.67 -6.69 9.29
CA PHE A 217 10.32 -7.97 9.54
C PHE A 217 11.83 -7.82 9.38
N ASP A 218 12.59 -8.24 10.38
CA ASP A 218 14.04 -8.31 10.33
C ASP A 218 14.49 -9.79 10.37
N PRO A 219 15.07 -10.35 9.29
CA PRO A 219 15.45 -11.76 9.26
C PRO A 219 16.60 -12.11 10.21
N ILE A 220 17.32 -11.11 10.73
CA ILE A 220 18.48 -11.29 11.62
C ILE A 220 18.06 -11.09 13.08
N ALA A 221 17.02 -10.29 13.34
CA ALA A 221 16.61 -9.96 14.69
C ALA A 221 15.84 -11.10 15.39
N GLY A 222 16.40 -11.59 16.49
CA GLY A 222 15.69 -12.15 17.64
C GLY A 222 14.62 -13.22 17.38
N ASN A 223 13.74 -13.40 18.37
CA ASN A 223 12.72 -14.43 18.36
C ASN A 223 11.48 -13.96 17.60
N ILE A 224 11.01 -14.82 16.70
CA ILE A 224 9.72 -14.68 16.02
C ILE A 224 8.67 -15.36 16.89
N GLU A 225 7.62 -14.62 17.22
CA GLU A 225 6.48 -15.13 17.98
C GLU A 225 5.25 -15.15 17.07
N LEU A 226 4.69 -16.34 16.87
CA LEU A 226 3.41 -16.51 16.20
C LEU A 226 2.36 -16.83 17.27
N GLN A 227 1.45 -15.89 17.51
CA GLN A 227 0.31 -16.10 18.38
C GLN A 227 -0.90 -16.41 17.51
N VAL A 228 -1.52 -17.57 17.73
CA VAL A 228 -2.72 -17.98 16.99
C VAL A 228 -3.86 -18.17 17.96
N ASP A 229 -5.02 -17.64 17.61
CA ASP A 229 -6.26 -17.86 18.34
C ASP A 229 -7.36 -18.32 17.38
N ALA A 230 -8.20 -19.23 17.87
CA ALA A 230 -9.32 -19.79 17.14
C ALA A 230 -10.60 -19.40 17.88
N LEU A 231 -11.40 -18.55 17.24
CA LEU A 231 -12.69 -18.12 17.72
C LEU A 231 -13.79 -18.87 16.96
N LYS A 232 -14.99 -18.93 17.56
CA LYS A 232 -16.16 -19.65 17.02
C LYS A 232 -16.44 -19.38 15.53
N PHE A 233 -16.05 -18.22 15.01
CA PHE A 233 -16.36 -17.78 13.65
C PHE A 233 -15.11 -17.44 12.81
N GLY A 234 -13.90 -17.58 13.35
CA GLY A 234 -12.70 -17.12 12.66
C GLY A 234 -11.40 -17.56 13.32
N LEU A 235 -10.37 -17.68 12.49
CA LEU A 235 -8.98 -17.83 12.92
C LEU A 235 -8.30 -16.47 12.87
N VAL A 236 -7.50 -16.19 13.88
CA VAL A 236 -6.64 -15.03 13.93
C VAL A 236 -5.22 -15.47 14.23
N ALA A 237 -4.25 -14.87 13.55
CA ALA A 237 -2.86 -15.02 13.90
C ALA A 237 -2.17 -13.65 13.92
N THR A 238 -1.35 -13.43 14.93
CA THR A 238 -0.48 -12.26 15.06
C THR A 238 0.95 -12.74 14.93
N LEU A 239 1.65 -12.23 13.92
CA LEU A 239 3.08 -12.39 13.78
C LEU A 239 3.76 -11.19 14.46
N SER A 240 4.58 -11.48 15.47
CA SER A 240 5.32 -10.48 16.22
C SER A 240 6.81 -10.82 16.24
N GLN A 241 7.64 -9.78 16.35
CA GLN A 241 9.08 -9.91 16.55
C GLN A 241 9.50 -8.92 17.62
N ASN A 242 10.24 -9.38 18.63
CA ASN A 242 10.62 -8.57 19.79
C ASN A 242 9.43 -7.84 20.44
N ARG A 243 8.27 -8.52 20.55
CA ARG A 243 6.99 -7.99 21.05
C ARG A 243 6.37 -6.87 20.23
N GLN A 244 6.87 -6.59 19.03
CA GLN A 244 6.27 -5.66 18.09
C GLN A 244 5.47 -6.42 17.02
N PRO A 245 4.22 -6.02 16.70
CA PRO A 245 3.43 -6.67 15.68
C PRO A 245 3.98 -6.35 14.28
N ILE A 246 4.23 -7.39 13.48
CA ILE A 246 4.63 -7.27 12.07
C ILE A 246 3.41 -7.38 11.15
N SER A 247 2.53 -8.33 11.45
CA SER A 247 1.37 -8.62 10.61
C SER A 247 0.27 -9.31 11.40
N PHE A 248 -0.97 -9.02 11.00
CA PHE A 248 -2.15 -9.76 11.45
C PHE A 248 -2.71 -10.55 10.27
N ALA A 249 -2.92 -11.84 10.46
CA ALA A 249 -3.63 -12.71 9.53
C ALA A 249 -5.01 -13.06 10.09
N LEU A 250 -6.03 -12.95 9.24
CA LEU A 250 -7.43 -13.09 9.63
C LEU A 250 -8.14 -13.95 8.59
N ARG A 251 -8.83 -15.00 9.02
CA ARG A 251 -9.66 -15.83 8.14
C ARG A 251 -10.99 -16.15 8.83
N SER A 252 -12.11 -15.84 8.18
CA SER A 252 -13.42 -16.33 8.65
C SER A 252 -13.54 -17.83 8.35
N LEU A 253 -14.05 -18.59 9.32
CA LEU A 253 -14.28 -20.02 9.15
C LEU A 253 -15.45 -20.25 8.18
N ASN A 254 -15.31 -21.24 7.29
CA ASN A 254 -16.43 -21.67 6.45
C ASN A 254 -17.45 -22.45 7.28
N SER A 255 -18.63 -22.73 6.70
CA SER A 255 -19.72 -23.44 7.39
C SER A 255 -19.32 -24.83 7.88
N THR A 256 -18.37 -25.49 7.22
CA THR A 256 -17.89 -26.82 7.60
C THR A 256 -16.93 -26.75 8.78
N GLU A 257 -16.09 -25.72 8.85
CA GLU A 257 -15.10 -25.50 9.91
C GLU A 257 -15.72 -24.94 11.21
N GLN A 258 -16.99 -24.52 11.19
CA GLN A 258 -17.72 -24.03 12.37
C GLN A 258 -18.45 -25.14 13.16
N ASN A 259 -18.55 -26.34 12.59
CA ASN A 259 -19.21 -27.51 13.18
C ASN A 259 -18.22 -28.42 13.90
#